data_AF-A0A293ME72-F1
#
_entry.id   AF-A0A293ME72-F1
#
_cell.length_a   1.000
_cell.length_b   1.000
_cell.length_c   1.000
_cell.angle_alpha   90.00
_cell.angle_beta   90.00
_cell.angle_gamma   90.00
#
_symmetry.space_group_name_H-M   'P 1'
#
loop_
_entity.id
_entity.type
_entity.pdbx_description
1 polymer ?
#
loop_
_entity_poly.entity_id
_entity_poly.type
_entity_poly.pdbx_seq_one_letter_code
_entity_poly.pdbx_strand_id
1 'polypeptide(L)'
;MCLLTKTIRCEVTPKPLQGYESPQHEAAAFDALWRAHLGDCVHRKLPRKLDLRRPHYRDIREYGVPIQRRVSLILDNFNELCEKLTSHEPGAMERALFKDLYSRVSIQKDDGNLLGFTSHVDSVLTSLKPLAAPSPPEEVSATADAPLPDLFPVKYTLDLDTSHIYRMDDFFPLGGNKQRHVHTLHVTHPYYYFWFPQQKLARAIQACFTFAAAQARHLYGVDTLTPPEPVVVQCTYSDVDSMGFLVYQLNTLRLSNDDGVKNQVWVKEAEPLYSACSHKDGLQGHDGLLFDHYLALYRSS
;
A
#
# COMPACT_ATOMS: atom_id res chain seq x y z
N MET A 1 1.58 14.42 -1.68
CA MET A 1 0.49 13.59 -1.10
C MET A 1 0.11 13.97 0.30
N CYS A 2 1.03 14.05 1.27
CA CYS A 2 0.70 14.43 2.66
C CYS A 2 -0.14 15.72 2.79
N LEU A 3 0.14 16.77 2.00
CA LEU A 3 -0.66 18.00 1.99
C LEU A 3 -2.04 17.83 1.31
N LEU A 4 -2.14 16.95 0.31
CA LEU A 4 -3.43 16.64 -0.34
C LEU A 4 -4.38 15.92 0.61
N THR A 5 -3.86 15.06 1.47
CA THR A 5 -4.63 14.19 2.38
C THR A 5 -4.62 14.68 3.84
N LYS A 6 -4.00 15.84 4.13
CA LYS A 6 -3.81 16.40 5.48
C LYS A 6 -3.21 15.36 6.43
N THR A 7 -2.11 14.76 6.01
CA THR A 7 -1.45 13.65 6.72
C THR A 7 -0.08 14.07 7.22
N ILE A 8 0.28 13.68 8.44
CA ILE A 8 1.62 13.79 9.00
C ILE A 8 2.33 12.42 9.00
N ARG A 9 3.64 12.43 8.74
CA ARG A 9 4.47 11.23 8.86
C ARG A 9 4.91 11.09 10.31
N CYS A 10 4.67 9.93 10.90
CA CYS A 10 5.10 9.62 12.26
C CYS A 10 6.37 8.75 12.20
N GLU A 11 7.37 9.11 12.99
CA GLU A 11 8.67 8.44 13.02
C GLU A 11 8.66 7.14 13.84
N VAL A 12 7.78 7.04 14.85
CA VAL A 12 7.72 5.86 15.74
C VAL A 12 6.98 4.72 15.05
N THR A 13 7.69 3.68 14.62
CA THR A 13 7.08 2.52 13.96
C THR A 13 6.13 1.78 14.92
N PRO A 14 4.85 1.58 14.54
CA PRO A 14 3.88 0.87 15.35
C PRO A 14 4.21 -0.63 15.39
N LYS A 15 3.76 -1.33 16.44
CA LYS A 15 3.93 -2.78 16.62
C LYS A 15 3.73 -3.65 15.36
N PRO A 16 2.69 -3.45 14.52
CA PRO A 16 2.50 -4.24 13.30
C PRO A 16 3.60 -4.08 12.24
N LEU A 17 4.45 -3.05 12.36
CA LEU A 17 5.63 -2.84 11.50
C LEU A 17 6.93 -3.36 12.13
N GLN A 18 6.88 -3.89 13.36
CA GLN A 18 8.01 -4.58 13.98
C GLN A 18 7.89 -6.07 13.64
N GLY A 19 8.66 -6.52 12.64
CA GLY A 19 8.70 -7.93 12.25
C GLY A 19 9.27 -8.83 13.35
N TYR A 20 9.16 -10.14 13.17
CA TYR A 20 9.71 -11.14 14.08
C TYR A 20 10.72 -12.03 13.35
N GLU A 21 11.99 -12.02 13.74
CA GLU A 21 13.00 -12.87 13.10
C GLU A 21 12.75 -14.36 13.36
N SER A 22 12.53 -15.13 12.28
CA SER A 22 12.40 -16.58 12.35
C SER A 22 13.11 -17.29 11.18
N PRO A 23 14.07 -18.18 11.45
CA PRO A 23 14.80 -18.90 10.39
C PRO A 23 13.91 -19.78 9.50
N GLN A 24 12.80 -20.29 10.04
CA GLN A 24 11.86 -21.10 9.27
C GLN A 24 11.08 -20.27 8.24
N HIS A 25 10.76 -19.03 8.61
CA HIS A 25 10.07 -18.10 7.72
C HIS A 25 10.97 -17.65 6.58
N GLU A 26 12.25 -17.41 6.86
CA GLU A 26 13.25 -17.07 5.84
C GLU A 26 13.35 -18.15 4.75
N ALA A 27 13.44 -19.43 5.14
CA ALA A 27 13.48 -20.52 4.18
C ALA A 27 12.19 -20.61 3.33
N ALA A 28 11.02 -20.41 3.95
CA ALA A 28 9.74 -20.42 3.24
C ALA A 28 9.59 -19.23 2.29
N ALA A 29 10.04 -18.05 2.71
CA ALA A 29 10.03 -16.83 1.91
C ALA A 29 10.98 -16.93 0.71
N PHE A 30 12.18 -17.49 0.90
CA PHE A 30 13.11 -17.80 -0.18
C PHE A 30 12.45 -18.71 -1.23
N ASP A 31 11.81 -19.77 -0.78
CA ASP A 31 11.08 -20.72 -1.62
C ASP A 31 9.95 -20.06 -2.42
N ALA A 32 9.18 -19.16 -1.78
CA ALA A 32 8.12 -18.40 -2.44
C ALA A 32 8.66 -17.45 -3.52
N LEU A 33 9.77 -16.76 -3.25
CA LEU A 33 10.41 -15.88 -4.22
C LEU A 33 11.03 -16.67 -5.37
N TRP A 34 11.67 -17.79 -5.07
CA TRP A 34 12.23 -18.71 -6.06
C TRP A 34 11.16 -19.21 -7.03
N ARG A 35 10.01 -19.66 -6.51
CA ARG A 35 8.88 -20.12 -7.33
C ARG A 35 8.37 -19.04 -8.28
N ALA A 36 8.28 -17.79 -7.82
CA ALA A 36 7.80 -16.68 -8.65
C ALA A 36 8.79 -16.26 -9.74
N HIS A 37 10.10 -16.40 -9.51
CA HIS A 37 11.14 -15.92 -10.43
C HIS A 37 11.66 -16.97 -11.39
N LEU A 38 11.92 -18.18 -10.89
CA LEU A 38 12.65 -19.23 -11.59
C LEU A 38 11.82 -20.52 -11.73
N GLY A 39 10.87 -20.76 -10.82
CA GLY A 39 10.03 -21.96 -10.83
C GLY A 39 8.80 -21.92 -11.74
N ASP A 40 8.43 -20.76 -12.28
CA ASP A 40 7.24 -20.62 -13.13
C ASP A 40 7.51 -21.14 -14.55
N CYS A 41 6.57 -21.91 -15.10
CA CYS A 41 6.68 -22.46 -16.45
C CYS A 41 6.58 -21.39 -17.54
N VAL A 42 5.95 -20.24 -17.27
CA VAL A 42 5.72 -19.20 -18.26
C VAL A 42 6.99 -18.39 -18.54
N HIS A 43 7.62 -18.67 -19.68
CA HIS A 43 8.80 -17.95 -20.15
C HIS A 43 8.47 -17.11 -21.38
N ARG A 44 8.68 -15.80 -21.29
CA ARG A 44 8.58 -14.86 -22.41
C ARG A 44 9.87 -14.08 -22.57
N LYS A 45 10.10 -13.56 -23.76
CA LYS A 45 11.23 -12.68 -24.04
C LYS A 45 11.05 -11.36 -23.28
N LEU A 46 11.90 -11.10 -22.30
CA LEU A 46 11.80 -9.92 -21.43
C LEU A 46 12.17 -8.64 -22.19
N PRO A 47 11.71 -7.47 -21.70
CA PRO A 47 12.21 -6.18 -22.17
C PRO A 47 13.73 -6.11 -22.08
N ARG A 48 14.34 -5.27 -22.93
CA ARG A 48 15.79 -5.04 -22.84
C ARG A 48 16.09 -4.34 -21.53
N LYS A 49 17.09 -4.84 -20.80
CA LYS A 49 17.71 -4.09 -19.71
C LYS A 49 18.36 -2.84 -20.33
N LEU A 50 18.11 -1.69 -19.72
CA LEU A 50 18.76 -0.44 -20.09
C LEU A 50 19.86 -0.19 -19.06
N ASP A 51 21.12 -0.39 -19.43
CA ASP A 51 22.24 0.05 -18.62
C ASP A 51 22.53 1.53 -18.89
N LEU A 52 22.23 2.39 -17.92
CA LEU A 52 22.48 3.83 -18.00
C LEU A 52 23.98 4.16 -18.17
N ARG A 53 24.88 3.27 -17.73
CA ARG A 53 26.33 3.45 -17.90
C ARG A 53 26.79 3.15 -19.32
N ARG A 54 26.01 2.37 -20.08
CA ARG A 54 26.33 1.95 -21.46
C ARG A 54 25.09 2.05 -22.36
N PRO A 55 24.52 3.25 -22.57
CA PRO A 55 23.25 3.43 -23.27
C PRO A 55 23.29 2.98 -24.75
N HIS A 56 24.48 2.97 -25.37
CA HIS A 56 24.66 2.52 -26.75
C HIS A 56 24.79 0.99 -26.88
N TYR A 57 25.04 0.28 -25.78
CA TYR A 57 25.18 -1.16 -25.80
C TYR A 57 23.80 -1.82 -25.83
N ARG A 58 23.61 -2.79 -26.73
CA ARG A 58 22.33 -3.50 -26.89
C ARG A 58 22.45 -4.88 -26.28
N ASP A 59 22.08 -4.98 -25.00
CA ASP A 59 22.07 -6.27 -24.30
C ASP A 59 21.16 -7.30 -24.98
N ILE A 60 21.60 -8.55 -24.93
CA ILE A 60 20.81 -9.70 -25.37
C ILE A 60 19.58 -9.80 -24.46
N ARG A 61 18.39 -9.94 -25.06
CA ARG A 61 17.17 -10.11 -24.28
C ARG A 61 17.15 -11.49 -23.64
N GLU A 62 16.95 -11.51 -22.33
CA GLU A 62 16.76 -12.72 -21.56
C GLU A 62 15.32 -13.23 -21.70
N TYR A 63 15.12 -14.54 -21.52
CA TYR A 63 13.81 -15.15 -21.37
C TYR A 63 13.52 -15.32 -19.88
N GLY A 64 12.29 -15.07 -19.47
CA GLY A 64 11.88 -15.23 -18.08
C GLY A 64 10.41 -14.91 -17.87
N VAL A 65 10.01 -14.90 -16.61
CA VAL A 65 8.64 -14.63 -16.21
C VAL A 65 8.31 -13.14 -16.43
N PRO A 66 7.20 -12.81 -17.10
CA PRO A 66 6.77 -11.42 -17.29
C PRO A 66 6.66 -10.67 -15.96
N ILE A 67 7.04 -9.39 -15.97
CA ILE A 67 7.13 -8.56 -14.77
C ILE A 67 5.81 -8.53 -13.97
N GLN A 68 4.70 -8.20 -14.62
CA GLN A 68 3.36 -8.21 -14.02
C GLN A 68 3.04 -9.52 -13.30
N ARG A 69 3.39 -10.64 -13.94
CA ARG A 69 3.12 -11.98 -13.41
C ARG A 69 3.98 -12.26 -12.18
N ARG A 70 5.25 -11.86 -12.18
CA ARG A 70 6.13 -12.00 -11.01
C ARG A 70 5.56 -11.31 -9.78
N VAL A 71 5.18 -10.05 -9.91
CA VAL A 71 4.65 -9.28 -8.77
C VAL A 71 3.37 -9.92 -8.21
N SER A 72 2.43 -10.30 -9.08
CA SER A 72 1.21 -11.01 -8.66
C SER A 72 1.53 -12.34 -7.97
N LEU A 73 2.47 -13.13 -8.49
CA LEU A 73 2.84 -14.42 -7.90
C LEU A 73 3.53 -14.25 -6.54
N ILE A 74 4.36 -13.21 -6.37
CA ILE A 74 5.00 -12.93 -5.07
C ILE A 74 3.93 -12.63 -4.02
N LEU A 75 2.96 -11.76 -4.33
CA LEU A 75 1.87 -11.44 -3.42
C LEU A 75 1.00 -12.67 -3.12
N ASP A 76 0.66 -13.47 -4.13
CA ASP A 76 -0.13 -14.69 -3.95
C ASP A 76 0.62 -15.72 -3.08
N ASN A 77 1.91 -15.96 -3.35
CA ASN A 77 2.72 -16.88 -2.55
C ASN A 77 2.87 -16.39 -1.10
N PHE A 78 3.07 -15.09 -0.88
CA PHE A 78 3.19 -14.53 0.47
C PHE A 78 1.87 -14.62 1.24
N ASN A 79 0.74 -14.36 0.59
CA ASN A 79 -0.58 -14.56 1.19
C ASN A 79 -0.83 -16.04 1.53
N GLU A 80 -0.51 -16.96 0.63
CA GLU A 80 -0.64 -18.41 0.89
C GLU A 80 0.23 -18.86 2.06
N LEU A 81 1.48 -18.34 2.15
CA LEU A 81 2.36 -18.61 3.30
C LEU A 81 1.78 -18.05 4.60
N CYS A 82 1.22 -16.83 4.57
CA CYS A 82 0.56 -16.25 5.73
C CYS A 82 -0.63 -17.10 6.17
N GLU A 83 -1.51 -17.50 5.25
CA GLU A 83 -2.64 -18.37 5.54
C GLU A 83 -2.22 -19.71 6.18
N LYS A 84 -1.15 -20.33 5.68
CA LYS A 84 -0.59 -21.55 6.28
C LYS A 84 -0.13 -21.31 7.71
N LEU A 85 0.61 -20.24 7.95
CA LEU A 85 1.19 -19.93 9.27
C LEU A 85 0.15 -19.43 10.28
N THR A 86 -0.93 -18.78 9.84
CA THR A 86 -1.98 -18.24 10.73
C THR A 86 -3.23 -19.11 10.75
N SER A 87 -3.20 -20.32 10.18
CA SER A 87 -4.35 -21.23 10.13
C SER A 87 -4.91 -21.62 11.51
N HIS A 88 -4.09 -21.50 12.56
CA HIS A 88 -4.48 -21.74 13.94
C HIS A 88 -5.10 -20.51 14.64
N GLU A 89 -5.02 -19.33 14.03
CA GLU A 89 -5.51 -18.08 14.60
C GLU A 89 -6.93 -17.79 14.09
N PRO A 90 -7.96 -17.73 14.96
CA PRO A 90 -9.35 -17.58 14.52
C PRO A 90 -9.61 -16.24 13.80
N GLY A 91 -8.90 -15.17 14.18
CA GLY A 91 -9.01 -13.87 13.53
C GLY A 91 -8.54 -13.87 12.07
N ALA A 92 -7.57 -14.71 11.72
CA ALA A 92 -7.08 -14.86 10.36
C ALA A 92 -8.07 -15.64 9.47
N MET A 93 -8.83 -16.57 10.04
CA MET A 93 -9.81 -17.39 9.29
C MET A 93 -11.00 -16.58 8.78
N GLU A 94 -11.32 -15.46 9.41
CA GLU A 94 -12.43 -14.59 9.01
C GLU A 94 -12.06 -13.65 7.85
N ARG A 95 -10.79 -13.61 7.47
CA ARG A 95 -10.30 -12.72 6.42
C ARG A 95 -10.66 -13.22 5.03
N ALA A 96 -10.84 -12.29 4.11
CA ALA A 96 -11.04 -12.61 2.70
C ALA A 96 -10.19 -11.68 1.83
N LEU A 97 -9.55 -12.26 0.82
CA LEU A 97 -8.74 -11.57 -0.17
C LEU A 97 -9.56 -11.32 -1.43
N PHE A 98 -9.71 -10.06 -1.82
CA PHE A 98 -10.30 -9.67 -3.09
C PHE A 98 -9.22 -9.15 -4.03
N LYS A 99 -9.35 -9.40 -5.32
CA LYS A 99 -8.40 -8.95 -6.35
C LYS A 99 -9.01 -7.88 -7.25
N ASP A 100 -8.16 -7.04 -7.82
CA ASP A 100 -8.48 -6.02 -8.81
C ASP A 100 -9.63 -5.09 -8.40
N LEU A 101 -9.51 -4.52 -7.21
CA LEU A 101 -10.52 -3.58 -6.68
C LEU A 101 -10.11 -2.13 -6.91
N TYR A 102 -11.13 -1.28 -7.00
CA TYR A 102 -10.94 0.16 -7.04
C TYR A 102 -11.90 0.86 -6.08
N SER A 103 -11.49 2.02 -5.59
CA SER A 103 -12.33 2.89 -4.77
C SER A 103 -12.22 4.33 -5.26
N ARG A 104 -13.29 5.11 -5.04
CA ARG A 104 -13.35 6.52 -5.39
C ARG A 104 -13.92 7.34 -4.24
N VAL A 105 -13.33 8.49 -4.00
CA VAL A 105 -13.83 9.49 -3.03
C VAL A 105 -13.65 10.90 -3.58
N SER A 106 -14.67 11.74 -3.44
CA SER A 106 -14.60 13.15 -3.83
C SER A 106 -14.57 14.07 -2.61
N ILE A 107 -13.64 15.03 -2.55
CA ILE A 107 -13.48 15.96 -1.42
C ILE A 107 -13.26 17.38 -1.92
N GLN A 108 -13.94 18.33 -1.30
CA GLN A 108 -13.75 19.77 -1.56
C GLN A 108 -12.72 20.35 -0.59
N LYS A 109 -11.81 21.18 -1.12
CA LYS A 109 -10.90 22.04 -0.33
C LYS A 109 -11.40 23.50 -0.31
N ASP A 110 -10.94 24.30 0.66
CA ASP A 110 -11.38 25.69 0.81
C ASP A 110 -10.96 26.61 -0.34
N ASP A 111 -9.88 26.26 -1.04
CA ASP A 111 -9.42 26.96 -2.26
C ASP A 111 -10.42 26.89 -3.43
N GLY A 112 -11.60 26.29 -3.24
CA GLY A 112 -12.61 26.03 -4.27
C GLY A 112 -12.28 24.83 -5.16
N ASN A 113 -11.12 24.20 -4.94
CA ASN A 113 -10.67 23.03 -5.69
C ASN A 113 -11.41 21.76 -5.22
N LEU A 114 -12.01 21.07 -6.17
CA LEU A 114 -12.58 19.75 -5.97
C LEU A 114 -11.54 18.68 -6.34
N LEU A 115 -11.29 17.75 -5.42
CA LEU A 115 -10.36 16.65 -5.60
C LEU A 115 -11.12 15.32 -5.69
N GLY A 116 -10.98 14.64 -6.83
CA GLY A 116 -11.48 13.28 -7.03
C GLY A 116 -10.36 12.27 -6.86
N PHE A 117 -10.35 11.52 -5.77
CA PHE A 117 -9.40 10.45 -5.54
C PHE A 117 -9.96 9.16 -6.13
N THR A 118 -9.26 8.58 -7.12
CA THR A 118 -9.55 7.22 -7.62
C THR A 118 -8.30 6.38 -7.45
N SER A 119 -8.43 5.22 -6.80
CA SER A 119 -7.31 4.35 -6.51
C SER A 119 -7.63 2.91 -6.90
N HIS A 120 -6.78 2.32 -7.74
CA HIS A 120 -6.81 0.90 -8.12
C HIS A 120 -5.76 0.14 -7.33
N VAL A 121 -6.14 -1.02 -6.78
CA VAL A 121 -5.32 -1.86 -5.92
C VAL A 121 -5.42 -3.30 -6.40
N ASP A 122 -4.29 -4.01 -6.45
CA ASP A 122 -4.21 -5.37 -6.99
C ASP A 122 -4.92 -6.38 -6.10
N SER A 123 -4.76 -6.25 -4.78
CA SER A 123 -5.55 -7.04 -3.85
C SER A 123 -5.81 -6.34 -2.52
N VAL A 124 -6.94 -6.69 -1.92
CA VAL A 124 -7.43 -6.13 -0.66
C VAL A 124 -7.77 -7.27 0.27
N LEU A 125 -7.04 -7.36 1.37
CA LEU A 125 -7.37 -8.23 2.48
C LEU A 125 -8.41 -7.51 3.36
N THR A 126 -9.48 -8.23 3.69
CA THR A 126 -10.58 -7.71 4.51
C THR A 126 -10.73 -8.51 5.79
N SER A 127 -11.27 -7.88 6.83
CA SER A 127 -11.59 -8.49 8.12
C SER A 127 -13.03 -8.15 8.53
N LEU A 128 -13.61 -8.93 9.45
CA LEU A 128 -14.92 -8.62 10.04
C LEU A 128 -14.83 -7.57 11.16
N LYS A 129 -13.64 -7.41 11.75
CA LYS A 129 -13.35 -6.40 12.78
C LYS A 129 -12.45 -5.30 12.22
N PRO A 130 -12.67 -4.03 12.56
CA PRO A 130 -11.75 -2.95 12.21
C PRO A 130 -10.41 -3.13 12.93
N LEU A 131 -9.34 -2.63 12.32
CA LEU A 131 -8.01 -2.60 12.91
C LEU A 131 -7.93 -1.62 14.08
N ALA A 132 -7.20 -2.00 15.13
CA ALA A 132 -6.92 -1.12 16.25
C ALA A 132 -6.12 0.15 15.85
N ALA A 133 -6.53 1.29 16.40
CA ALA A 133 -5.85 2.57 16.22
C ALA A 133 -4.45 2.55 16.86
N PRO A 134 -3.36 2.74 16.08
CA PRO A 134 -2.01 2.83 16.65
C PRO A 134 -1.81 4.07 17.54
N SER A 135 -2.41 5.21 17.19
CA SER A 135 -2.36 6.43 18.02
C SER A 135 -3.66 6.62 18.82
N PRO A 136 -3.58 6.80 20.15
CA PRO A 136 -4.74 7.13 20.98
C PRO A 136 -5.28 8.53 20.69
N PRO A 137 -6.51 8.85 21.14
CA PRO A 137 -7.15 10.15 20.88
C PRO A 137 -6.34 11.37 21.35
N GLU A 138 -5.53 11.23 22.39
CA GLU A 138 -4.66 12.29 22.93
C GLU A 138 -3.51 12.65 21.97
N GLU A 139 -2.90 11.65 21.32
CA GLU A 139 -1.88 11.91 20.30
C GLU A 139 -2.51 12.51 19.05
N VAL A 140 -3.72 12.06 18.70
CA VAL A 140 -4.48 12.58 17.56
C VAL A 140 -4.81 14.06 17.76
N SER A 141 -5.20 14.49 18.96
CA SER A 141 -5.48 15.90 19.23
C SER A 141 -4.20 16.75 19.19
N ALA A 142 -3.06 16.22 19.65
CA ALA A 142 -1.76 16.89 19.55
C ALA A 142 -1.30 17.13 18.09
N THR A 143 -1.81 16.36 17.12
CA THR A 143 -1.51 16.61 15.69
C THR A 143 -2.07 17.93 15.18
N ALA A 144 -2.99 18.56 15.90
CA ALA A 144 -3.53 19.87 15.54
C ALA A 144 -2.42 20.94 15.47
N ASP A 145 -1.45 20.87 16.37
CA ASP A 145 -0.38 21.85 16.49
C ASP A 145 0.79 21.61 15.52
N ALA A 146 0.89 20.39 14.95
CA ALA A 146 1.99 20.03 14.06
C ALA A 146 1.85 20.71 12.69
N PRO A 147 2.84 21.48 12.19
CA PRO A 147 2.71 22.17 10.90
C PRO A 147 2.74 21.18 9.72
N LEU A 148 1.97 21.48 8.67
CA LEU A 148 2.09 20.79 7.37
C LEU A 148 3.27 21.37 6.58
N PRO A 149 3.92 20.55 5.71
CA PRO A 149 5.01 21.03 4.89
C PRO A 149 4.52 22.06 3.87
N ASP A 150 5.17 23.22 3.80
CA ASP A 150 4.92 24.21 2.76
C ASP A 150 5.64 23.83 1.46
N LEU A 151 4.92 23.92 0.34
CA LEU A 151 5.41 23.60 -1.00
C LEU A 151 5.75 24.86 -1.83
N PHE A 152 5.61 26.06 -1.27
CA PHE A 152 5.85 27.30 -1.99
C PHE A 152 7.22 27.31 -2.71
N PRO A 153 7.28 27.65 -4.02
CA PRO A 153 6.22 28.21 -4.89
C PRO A 153 5.37 27.18 -5.64
N VAL A 154 5.61 25.89 -5.44
CA VAL A 154 4.93 24.81 -6.16
C VAL A 154 3.53 24.59 -5.59
N LYS A 155 2.52 24.48 -6.48
CA LYS A 155 1.17 24.11 -6.08
C LYS A 155 1.06 22.61 -5.83
N TYR A 156 0.29 22.24 -4.81
CA TYR A 156 0.03 20.85 -4.48
C TYR A 156 -0.77 20.09 -5.57
N THR A 157 -1.35 20.80 -6.53
CA THR A 157 -2.11 20.25 -7.67
C THR A 157 -1.29 20.08 -8.95
N LEU A 158 0.02 20.38 -8.94
CA LEU A 158 0.84 20.51 -10.15
C LEU A 158 0.75 19.27 -11.08
N ASP A 159 0.83 18.07 -10.50
CA ASP A 159 0.86 16.81 -11.25
C ASP A 159 -0.51 16.11 -11.32
N LEU A 160 -1.61 16.81 -10.99
CA LEU A 160 -2.96 16.23 -11.04
C LEU A 160 -3.63 16.50 -12.39
N ASP A 161 -4.33 15.49 -12.91
CA ASP A 161 -5.13 15.63 -14.12
C ASP A 161 -6.32 16.57 -13.90
N THR A 162 -6.33 17.72 -14.57
CA THR A 162 -7.44 18.66 -14.53
C THR A 162 -8.54 18.21 -15.49
N SER A 163 -9.75 17.95 -14.97
CA SER A 163 -10.90 17.58 -15.78
C SER A 163 -12.16 18.33 -15.34
N HIS A 164 -13.04 18.62 -16.31
CA HIS A 164 -14.33 19.31 -16.06
C HIS A 164 -15.53 18.35 -16.15
N ILE A 165 -15.31 17.12 -16.59
CA ILE A 165 -16.32 16.06 -16.67
C ILE A 165 -15.94 15.02 -15.64
N TYR A 166 -16.58 15.09 -14.47
CA TYR A 166 -16.29 14.21 -13.36
C TYR A 166 -17.59 13.73 -12.70
N ARG A 167 -17.49 12.63 -11.95
CA ARG A 167 -18.58 12.10 -11.11
C ARG A 167 -18.24 12.32 -9.66
N MET A 168 -19.20 12.84 -8.91
CA MET A 168 -19.07 13.11 -7.48
C MET A 168 -19.35 11.88 -6.61
N ASP A 169 -19.81 10.78 -7.22
CA ASP A 169 -20.22 9.59 -6.50
C ASP A 169 -19.02 8.92 -5.82
N ASP A 170 -19.16 8.71 -4.51
CA ASP A 170 -18.23 7.89 -3.76
C ASP A 170 -18.51 6.41 -4.04
N PHE A 171 -17.44 5.63 -4.18
CA PHE A 171 -17.53 4.20 -4.44
C PHE A 171 -16.63 3.43 -3.48
N PHE A 172 -17.27 2.59 -2.66
CA PHE A 172 -16.61 1.62 -1.81
C PHE A 172 -16.90 0.21 -2.34
N PRO A 173 -15.87 -0.56 -2.74
CA PRO A 173 -16.06 -1.83 -3.46
C PRO A 173 -16.54 -2.98 -2.56
N LEU A 174 -16.42 -2.86 -1.24
CA LEU A 174 -16.74 -3.92 -0.29
C LEU A 174 -18.16 -3.72 0.26
N GLY A 175 -19.15 -4.15 -0.50
CA GLY A 175 -20.55 -4.21 -0.09
C GLY A 175 -21.04 -5.65 0.11
N GLY A 176 -22.00 -5.87 1.01
CA GLY A 176 -22.63 -7.18 1.18
C GLY A 176 -23.35 -7.35 2.52
N ASN A 177 -23.84 -8.57 2.77
CA ASN A 177 -24.65 -8.90 3.97
C ASN A 177 -23.87 -8.81 5.29
N LYS A 178 -22.53 -8.90 5.25
CA LYS A 178 -21.67 -8.75 6.42
C LYS A 178 -20.79 -7.53 6.20
N GLN A 179 -20.75 -6.64 7.19
CA GLN A 179 -19.84 -5.50 7.18
C GLN A 179 -18.40 -6.02 7.15
N ARG A 180 -17.64 -5.60 6.14
CA ARG A 180 -16.23 -5.92 5.99
C ARG A 180 -15.42 -4.64 6.10
N HIS A 181 -14.32 -4.73 6.83
CA HIS A 181 -13.37 -3.65 7.00
C HIS A 181 -12.13 -3.93 6.16
N VAL A 182 -11.55 -2.88 5.57
CA VAL A 182 -10.26 -3.00 4.89
C VAL A 182 -9.20 -3.26 5.95
N HIS A 183 -8.42 -4.31 5.74
CA HIS A 183 -7.32 -4.69 6.64
C HIS A 183 -5.99 -4.27 6.04
N THR A 184 -5.62 -4.88 4.90
CA THR A 184 -4.35 -4.63 4.21
C THR A 184 -4.60 -4.45 2.71
N LEU A 185 -4.04 -3.38 2.15
CA LEU A 185 -4.02 -3.10 0.71
C LEU A 185 -2.69 -3.53 0.11
N HIS A 186 -2.72 -4.26 -1.00
CA HIS A 186 -1.53 -4.60 -1.76
C HIS A 186 -1.48 -3.76 -3.04
N VAL A 187 -0.65 -2.71 -3.01
CA VAL A 187 -0.52 -1.74 -4.11
C VAL A 187 0.72 -2.07 -4.92
N THR A 188 0.54 -2.51 -6.17
CA THR A 188 1.66 -2.69 -7.09
C THR A 188 1.84 -1.49 -8.01
N HIS A 189 3.04 -1.39 -8.58
CA HIS A 189 3.39 -0.33 -9.52
C HIS A 189 3.41 -0.84 -10.95
N PRO A 190 2.89 -0.05 -11.90
CA PRO A 190 3.00 -0.37 -13.30
C PRO A 190 4.47 -0.33 -13.74
N TYR A 191 4.92 -1.45 -14.29
CA TYR A 191 6.30 -1.67 -14.75
C TYR A 191 6.66 -0.97 -16.07
N TYR A 192 5.69 -0.38 -16.77
CA TYR A 192 5.92 0.24 -18.08
C TYR A 192 6.55 1.63 -17.98
N TYR A 193 6.59 2.23 -16.80
CA TYR A 193 7.20 3.53 -16.54
C TYR A 193 8.14 3.46 -15.33
N PHE A 194 9.14 4.33 -15.29
CA PHE A 194 10.02 4.43 -14.13
C PHE A 194 9.36 5.31 -13.06
N TRP A 195 9.16 4.75 -11.87
CA TRP A 195 8.62 5.49 -10.72
C TRP A 195 9.71 5.72 -9.70
N PHE A 196 9.88 6.97 -9.26
CA PHE A 196 10.76 7.26 -8.13
C PHE A 196 10.20 6.63 -6.85
N PRO A 197 11.05 6.18 -5.91
CA PRO A 197 10.58 5.58 -4.64
C PRO A 197 9.56 6.45 -3.89
N GLN A 198 9.76 7.77 -3.89
CA GLN A 198 8.85 8.73 -3.28
C GLN A 198 7.48 8.79 -3.99
N GLN A 199 7.44 8.63 -5.32
CA GLN A 199 6.20 8.56 -6.09
C GLN A 199 5.44 7.25 -5.80
N LYS A 200 6.17 6.14 -5.63
CA LYS A 200 5.59 4.86 -5.23
C LYS A 200 4.92 4.95 -3.86
N LEU A 201 5.64 5.52 -2.88
CA LEU A 201 5.12 5.77 -1.54
C LEU A 201 3.90 6.72 -1.58
N ALA A 202 3.99 7.81 -2.35
CA ALA A 202 2.89 8.74 -2.54
C ALA A 202 1.62 8.06 -3.05
N ARG A 203 1.73 7.19 -4.06
CA ARG A 203 0.62 6.39 -4.59
C ARG A 203 0.05 5.45 -3.52
N ALA A 204 0.89 4.81 -2.72
CA ALA A 204 0.44 3.94 -1.63
C ALA A 204 -0.36 4.72 -0.57
N ILE A 205 0.11 5.90 -0.17
CA ILE A 205 -0.61 6.80 0.75
C ILE A 205 -1.95 7.23 0.14
N GLN A 206 -1.98 7.57 -1.15
CA GLN A 206 -3.22 7.90 -1.87
C GLN A 206 -4.23 6.75 -1.80
N ALA A 207 -3.78 5.52 -2.05
CA ALA A 207 -4.64 4.34 -2.03
C ALA A 207 -5.22 4.11 -0.63
N CYS A 208 -4.39 4.15 0.41
CA CYS A 208 -4.84 4.05 1.80
C CYS A 208 -5.86 5.12 2.16
N PHE A 209 -5.58 6.38 1.83
CA PHE A 209 -6.50 7.48 2.07
C PHE A 209 -7.84 7.26 1.36
N THR A 210 -7.81 6.89 0.08
CA THR A 210 -9.03 6.69 -0.72
C THR A 210 -9.90 5.58 -0.13
N PHE A 211 -9.31 4.43 0.18
CA PHE A 211 -10.04 3.29 0.75
C PHE A 211 -10.54 3.58 2.18
N ALA A 212 -9.71 4.20 3.03
CA ALA A 212 -10.11 4.57 4.38
C ALA A 212 -11.26 5.60 4.36
N ALA A 213 -11.18 6.60 3.49
CA ALA A 213 -12.21 7.63 3.35
C ALA A 213 -13.52 7.05 2.80
N ALA A 214 -13.45 6.20 1.78
CA ALA A 214 -14.62 5.51 1.24
C ALA A 214 -15.28 4.61 2.29
N GLN A 215 -14.46 3.89 3.07
CA GLN A 215 -14.95 3.06 4.17
C GLN A 215 -15.60 3.89 5.28
N ALA A 216 -15.00 5.02 5.68
CA ALA A 216 -15.56 5.91 6.68
C ALA A 216 -16.92 6.47 6.23
N ARG A 217 -17.05 6.92 4.98
CA ARG A 217 -18.32 7.39 4.43
C ARG A 217 -19.35 6.26 4.29
N HIS A 218 -18.90 5.06 3.97
CA HIS A 218 -19.77 3.89 3.91
C HIS A 218 -20.31 3.48 5.30
N LEU A 219 -19.49 3.63 6.36
CA LEU A 219 -19.87 3.28 7.74
C LEU A 219 -20.71 4.36 8.43
N TYR A 220 -20.32 5.63 8.32
CA TYR A 220 -20.87 6.73 9.11
C TYR A 220 -21.78 7.67 8.29
N GLY A 221 -21.87 7.47 6.97
CA GLY A 221 -22.67 8.27 6.06
C GLY A 221 -21.83 9.21 5.17
N VAL A 222 -22.41 9.63 4.05
CA VAL A 222 -21.73 10.40 2.99
C VAL A 222 -21.20 11.74 3.49
N ASP A 223 -21.93 12.39 4.40
CA ASP A 223 -21.57 13.71 4.94
C ASP A 223 -20.55 13.67 6.09
N THR A 224 -19.96 12.50 6.35
CA THR A 224 -18.99 12.33 7.43
C THR A 224 -17.70 13.10 7.12
N LEU A 225 -17.43 14.14 7.90
CA LEU A 225 -16.18 14.90 7.84
C LEU A 225 -15.18 14.49 8.94
N THR A 226 -15.68 14.08 10.10
CA THR A 226 -14.85 13.56 11.19
C THR A 226 -15.49 12.27 11.66
N PRO A 227 -14.89 11.10 11.36
CA PRO A 227 -15.45 9.84 11.79
C PRO A 227 -15.40 9.72 13.34
N PRO A 228 -16.42 9.13 13.99
CA PRO A 228 -16.42 8.94 15.44
C PRO A 228 -15.27 8.06 15.95
N GLU A 229 -14.91 7.03 15.18
CA GLU A 229 -13.76 6.17 15.41
C GLU A 229 -12.81 6.27 14.23
N PRO A 230 -11.48 6.31 14.45
CA PRO A 230 -10.52 6.41 13.36
C PRO A 230 -10.52 5.13 12.51
N VAL A 231 -10.40 5.29 11.19
CA VAL A 231 -10.31 4.15 10.27
C VAL A 231 -8.84 3.88 9.97
N VAL A 232 -8.37 2.68 10.34
CA VAL A 232 -6.99 2.24 10.10
C VAL A 232 -6.94 1.31 8.90
N VAL A 233 -5.98 1.56 8.01
CA VAL A 233 -5.71 0.73 6.84
C VAL A 233 -4.22 0.48 6.75
N GLN A 234 -3.82 -0.77 6.58
CA GLN A 234 -2.44 -1.13 6.29
C GLN A 234 -2.21 -1.24 4.79
N CYS A 235 -0.98 -1.09 4.36
CA CYS A 235 -0.63 -1.31 2.96
C CYS A 235 0.78 -1.85 2.81
N THR A 236 0.89 -2.82 1.91
CA THR A 236 2.16 -3.21 1.30
C THR A 236 2.21 -2.57 -0.08
N TYR A 237 3.28 -1.85 -0.38
CA TYR A 237 3.50 -1.32 -1.71
C TYR A 237 4.72 -1.98 -2.30
N SER A 238 4.54 -2.66 -3.43
CA SER A 238 5.56 -3.52 -4.00
C SER A 238 5.88 -3.15 -5.44
N ASP A 239 7.10 -3.50 -5.80
CA ASP A 239 7.57 -3.61 -7.17
C ASP A 239 8.10 -5.04 -7.38
N VAL A 240 8.77 -5.28 -8.50
CA VAL A 240 9.37 -6.57 -8.85
C VAL A 240 10.38 -7.07 -7.83
N ASP A 241 11.20 -6.15 -7.32
CA ASP A 241 12.43 -6.43 -6.60
C ASP A 241 12.45 -5.79 -5.21
N SER A 242 11.41 -5.04 -4.85
CA SER A 242 11.36 -4.26 -3.62
C SER A 242 9.96 -4.21 -3.05
N MET A 243 9.88 -4.14 -1.73
CA MET A 243 8.62 -4.08 -1.00
C MET A 243 8.75 -3.13 0.17
N GLY A 244 7.77 -2.24 0.34
CA GLY A 244 7.66 -1.37 1.48
C GLY A 244 6.31 -1.54 2.19
N PHE A 245 6.24 -1.00 3.39
CA PHE A 245 5.10 -1.18 4.27
C PHE A 245 4.66 0.15 4.85
N LEU A 246 3.35 0.32 5.02
CA LEU A 246 2.83 1.48 5.72
C LEU A 246 1.54 1.16 6.46
N VAL A 247 1.28 1.94 7.50
CA VAL A 247 0.03 1.95 8.24
C VAL A 247 -0.52 3.36 8.15
N TYR A 248 -1.79 3.49 7.79
CA TYR A 248 -2.49 4.75 7.63
C TYR A 248 -3.66 4.83 8.60
N GLN A 249 -3.73 5.89 9.39
CA GLN A 249 -4.84 6.16 10.30
C GLN A 249 -5.58 7.41 9.83
N LEU A 250 -6.83 7.22 9.43
CA LEU A 250 -7.75 8.29 9.05
C LEU A 250 -8.47 8.82 10.30
N ASN A 251 -8.12 10.04 10.68
CA ASN A 251 -8.71 10.78 11.79
C ASN A 251 -9.72 11.83 11.32
N THR A 252 -9.52 12.41 10.13
CA THR A 252 -10.41 13.42 9.58
C THR A 252 -10.46 13.41 8.06
N LEU A 253 -11.63 13.78 7.53
CA LEU A 253 -11.90 14.10 6.14
C LEU A 253 -12.11 15.62 5.94
N ARG A 254 -11.95 16.42 6.99
CA ARG A 254 -11.97 17.88 6.92
C ARG A 254 -10.63 18.40 6.37
N LEU A 255 -10.53 18.39 5.05
CA LEU A 255 -9.36 18.85 4.28
C LEU A 255 -9.46 20.32 3.83
N SER A 256 -10.48 21.03 4.31
CA SER A 256 -10.78 22.41 3.96
C SER A 256 -9.60 23.35 4.22
N ASN A 257 -9.09 23.32 5.45
CA ASN A 257 -7.96 24.10 5.91
C ASN A 257 -6.84 23.21 6.49
N ASP A 258 -5.67 23.79 6.71
CA ASP A 258 -4.51 23.11 7.30
C ASP A 258 -4.61 22.98 8.84
N ASP A 259 -5.55 23.69 9.46
CA ASP A 259 -5.75 23.70 10.92
C ASP A 259 -6.50 22.48 11.46
N GLY A 260 -6.27 22.17 12.73
CA GLY A 260 -6.97 21.09 13.44
C GLY A 260 -6.35 19.71 13.20
N VAL A 261 -7.07 18.68 13.64
CA VAL A 261 -6.59 17.29 13.66
C VAL A 261 -6.13 16.84 12.27
N LYS A 262 -5.01 16.11 12.23
CA LYS A 262 -4.41 15.59 11.00
C LYS A 262 -4.47 14.07 10.98
N ASN A 263 -4.44 13.52 9.76
CA ASN A 263 -4.29 12.09 9.54
C ASN A 263 -2.83 11.69 9.81
N GLN A 264 -2.59 10.42 10.12
CA GLN A 264 -1.25 9.93 10.46
C GLN A 264 -0.86 8.78 9.55
N VAL A 265 0.43 8.73 9.20
CA VAL A 265 1.00 7.62 8.45
C VAL A 265 2.34 7.20 9.04
N TRP A 266 2.51 5.89 9.18
CA TRP A 266 3.77 5.25 9.55
C TRP A 266 4.31 4.51 8.34
N VAL A 267 5.55 4.78 7.98
CA VAL A 267 6.15 4.27 6.75
C VAL A 267 7.44 3.54 7.08
N LYS A 268 7.51 2.27 6.66
CA LYS A 268 8.76 1.55 6.45
C LYS A 268 9.09 1.62 4.97
N GLU A 269 10.25 2.18 4.66
CA GLU A 269 10.68 2.41 3.28
C GLU A 269 10.89 1.08 2.54
N ALA A 270 10.80 1.11 1.22
CA ALA A 270 10.91 -0.09 0.41
C ALA A 270 12.34 -0.65 0.46
N GLU A 271 12.45 -1.90 0.88
CA GLU A 271 13.69 -2.66 0.93
C GLU A 271 13.70 -3.70 -0.20
N PRO A 272 14.88 -4.05 -0.74
CA PRO A 272 14.99 -5.04 -1.81
C PRO A 272 14.65 -6.45 -1.29
N LEU A 273 13.82 -7.20 -2.03
CA LEU A 273 13.44 -8.59 -1.73
C LEU A 273 14.62 -9.57 -1.84
N TYR A 274 15.58 -9.23 -2.70
CA TYR A 274 16.79 -10.00 -2.99
C TYR A 274 17.86 -9.08 -3.60
N SER A 275 19.15 -9.47 -3.53
CA SER A 275 20.25 -8.68 -4.11
C SER A 275 20.47 -8.99 -5.60
N ALA A 276 20.32 -10.24 -6.01
CA ALA A 276 20.41 -10.67 -7.40
C ALA A 276 19.49 -11.86 -7.66
N CYS A 277 18.89 -11.88 -8.85
CA CYS A 277 18.13 -13.02 -9.34
C CYS A 277 18.45 -13.25 -10.81
N SER A 278 19.06 -14.39 -11.13
CA SER A 278 19.39 -14.78 -12.50
C SER A 278 19.24 -16.28 -12.69
N HIS A 279 19.02 -16.73 -13.93
CA HIS A 279 18.94 -18.16 -14.24
C HIS A 279 20.30 -18.87 -14.10
N LYS A 280 21.42 -18.11 -14.07
CA LYS A 280 22.77 -18.67 -13.89
C LYS A 280 23.14 -18.77 -12.41
N ASP A 281 22.82 -17.72 -11.65
CA ASP A 281 23.33 -17.51 -10.30
C ASP A 281 22.28 -17.82 -9.22
N GLY A 282 21.04 -18.08 -9.62
CA GLY A 282 19.91 -18.31 -8.73
C GLY A 282 19.41 -17.03 -8.06
N LEU A 283 18.69 -17.19 -6.95
CA LEU A 283 18.27 -16.11 -6.06
C LEU A 283 19.33 -15.90 -4.98
N GLN A 284 19.82 -14.68 -4.81
CA GLN A 284 20.88 -14.34 -3.87
C GLN A 284 20.50 -13.15 -2.99
N GLY A 285 21.04 -13.13 -1.76
CA GLY A 285 20.87 -12.02 -0.81
C GLY A 285 19.42 -11.75 -0.46
N HIS A 286 18.62 -12.80 -0.25
CA HIS A 286 17.27 -12.68 0.28
C HIS A 286 17.31 -12.28 1.75
N ASP A 287 16.45 -11.35 2.14
CA ASP A 287 16.24 -10.96 3.54
C ASP A 287 14.89 -11.51 4.04
N GLY A 288 14.94 -12.42 5.02
CA GLY A 288 13.76 -13.01 5.64
C GLY A 288 12.91 -12.00 6.42
N LEU A 289 13.52 -10.91 6.88
CA LEU A 289 12.84 -9.85 7.65
C LEU A 289 11.65 -9.26 6.88
N LEU A 290 11.74 -9.16 5.56
CA LEU A 290 10.67 -8.60 4.73
C LEU A 290 9.38 -9.42 4.82
N PHE A 291 9.51 -10.75 4.79
CA PHE A 291 8.36 -11.62 4.96
C PHE A 291 7.82 -11.56 6.39
N ASP A 292 8.69 -11.39 7.38
CA ASP A 292 8.25 -11.26 8.77
C ASP A 292 7.47 -9.96 9.02
N HIS A 293 7.83 -8.85 8.36
CA HIS A 293 7.00 -7.63 8.35
C HIS A 293 5.65 -7.86 7.66
N TYR A 294 5.66 -8.56 6.52
CA TYR A 294 4.43 -8.91 5.81
C TYR A 294 3.49 -9.76 6.68
N LEU A 295 4.05 -10.75 7.38
CA LEU A 295 3.32 -11.61 8.31
C LEU A 295 2.84 -10.84 9.55
N ALA A 296 3.63 -9.89 10.08
CA ALA A 296 3.23 -9.05 11.19
C ALA A 296 2.02 -8.15 10.84
N LEU A 297 2.02 -7.55 9.64
CA LEU A 297 0.83 -6.87 9.12
C LEU A 297 -0.33 -7.83 8.98
N TYR A 298 -0.11 -9.00 8.38
CA TYR A 298 -1.16 -10.00 8.23
C TYR A 298 -1.75 -10.40 9.57
N ARG A 299 -0.97 -10.61 10.62
CA ARG A 299 -1.47 -11.02 11.96
C ARG A 299 -2.19 -9.93 12.73
N SER A 300 -1.95 -8.66 12.41
CA SER A 300 -2.49 -7.54 13.19
C SER A 300 -4.02 -7.58 13.30
N SER A 301 -4.54 -7.09 14.42
CA SER A 301 -5.97 -6.97 14.72
C SER A 301 -6.23 -5.70 15.51
#